data_AF-A0A1F4EJB4-F1
#
_entry.id   AF-A0A1F4EJB4-F1
#
_cell.length_a   1.000
_cell.length_b   1.000
_cell.length_c   1.000
_cell.angle_alpha   90.00
_cell.angle_beta   90.00
_cell.angle_gamma   90.00
#
_symmetry.space_group_name_H-M   'P 1'
#
loop_
_entity.id
_entity.type
_entity.pdbx_description
1 polymer ?
#
loop_
_entity_poly.entity_id
_entity_poly.type
_entity_poly.pdbx_seq_one_letter_code
_entity_poly.pdbx_strand_id
1 'polypeptide(L)'
;MDRETLQARIHHELAEFQARFPQIRACRSTLDEWQDEGGSHYALRLDIRWPEHQTLVSGEAKDSPLGAVRAALDAARRQLQQGATVMALRP
;
A
#
# COMPACT_ATOMS: atom_id res chain seq x y z
N MET A 1 0.23 14.82 14.63
CA MET A 1 0.94 13.52 14.66
C MET A 1 2.30 13.77 14.07
N ASP A 2 3.35 13.43 14.80
CA ASP A 2 4.73 13.66 14.37
C ASP A 2 5.16 12.63 13.32
N ARG A 3 6.12 13.00 12.47
CA ARG A 3 6.56 12.19 11.32
C ARG A 3 7.05 10.80 11.74
N GLU A 4 7.72 10.71 12.89
CA GLU A 4 8.21 9.44 13.43
C GLU A 4 7.07 8.50 13.82
N THR A 5 6.02 9.04 14.46
CA THR A 5 4.81 8.27 14.82
C THR A 5 4.08 7.78 13.56
N LEU A 6 3.98 8.63 12.54
CA LEU A 6 3.37 8.26 11.26
C LEU A 6 4.18 7.15 10.56
N GLN A 7 5.50 7.26 10.52
CA GLN A 7 6.36 6.25 9.91
C GLN A 7 6.28 4.92 10.65
N ALA A 8 6.30 4.93 11.99
CA ALA A 8 6.12 3.74 12.81
C ALA A 8 4.76 3.08 12.54
N ARG A 9 3.70 3.88 12.40
CA ARG A 9 2.36 3.38 12.06
C ARG A 9 2.32 2.75 10.67
N ILE A 10 2.91 3.39 9.66
CA ILE A 10 3.01 2.84 8.30
C ILE A 10 3.74 1.50 8.33
N HIS A 11 4.89 1.43 9.01
CA HIS A 11 5.65 0.17 9.13
C HIS A 11 4.84 -0.92 9.82
N HIS A 12 4.10 -0.59 10.87
CA HIS A 12 3.24 -1.55 11.56
C HIS A 12 2.14 -2.11 10.64
N GLU A 13 1.41 -1.25 9.94
CA GLU A 13 0.33 -1.66 9.02
C GLU A 13 0.88 -2.49 7.84
N LEU A 14 2.08 -2.16 7.34
CA LEU A 14 2.75 -2.94 6.30
C LEU A 14 3.22 -4.31 6.82
N ALA A 15 3.68 -4.40 8.07
CA ALA A 15 4.06 -5.67 8.67
C ALA A 15 2.83 -6.57 8.85
N GLU A 16 1.69 -6.03 9.30
CA GLU A 16 0.43 -6.76 9.37
C GLU A 16 -0.03 -7.21 7.98
N PHE A 17 0.11 -6.35 6.96
CA PHE A 17 -0.19 -6.71 5.58
C PHE A 17 0.68 -7.87 5.07
N GLN A 18 2.00 -7.81 5.29
CA GLN A 18 2.92 -8.89 4.91
C GLN A 18 2.61 -10.20 5.67
N ALA A 19 2.26 -10.12 6.96
CA ALA A 19 1.88 -11.29 7.75
C ALA A 19 0.62 -12.00 7.20
N ARG A 20 -0.31 -11.23 6.59
CA ARG A 20 -1.52 -11.78 5.94
C ARG A 20 -1.25 -12.35 4.55
N PHE A 21 -0.17 -11.94 3.90
CA PHE A 21 0.20 -12.37 2.55
C PHE A 21 1.65 -12.91 2.54
N PRO A 22 1.90 -14.12 3.08
CA PRO A 22 3.25 -14.66 3.26
C PRO A 22 4.04 -14.87 1.97
N GLN A 23 3.37 -14.84 0.80
CA GLN A 23 4.02 -14.85 -0.51
C GLN A 23 4.82 -13.57 -0.80
N ILE A 24 4.48 -12.44 -0.15
CA ILE A 24 5.17 -11.17 -0.34
C ILE A 24 6.56 -11.25 0.30
N ARG A 25 7.60 -11.04 -0.51
CA ARG A 25 9.01 -11.03 -0.09
C ARG A 25 9.48 -9.65 0.32
N ALA A 26 8.93 -8.61 -0.29
CA ALA A 26 9.22 -7.24 0.06
C ALA A 26 8.01 -6.36 -0.23
N CYS A 27 7.74 -5.43 0.68
CA CYS A 27 6.76 -4.36 0.50
C CYS A 27 7.43 -3.06 0.90
N ARG A 28 7.63 -2.15 -0.05
CA ARG A 28 8.17 -0.81 0.21
C ARG A 28 7.05 0.21 0.08
N SER A 29 7.08 1.23 0.92
CA SER A 29 6.11 2.31 0.90
C SER A 29 6.78 3.65 0.66
N THR A 30 6.15 4.47 -0.18
CA THR A 30 6.47 5.88 -0.36
C THR A 30 5.21 6.69 -0.07
N LEU A 31 5.29 7.62 0.87
CA LEU A 31 4.22 8.59 1.13
C LEU A 31 4.56 9.87 0.40
N ASP A 32 3.73 10.23 -0.57
CA ASP A 32 3.78 11.50 -1.27
C ASP A 32 2.78 12.46 -0.60
N GLU A 33 3.25 13.67 -0.30
CA GLU A 33 2.45 14.77 0.22
C GLU A 33 2.58 15.95 -0.75
N TRP A 34 1.45 16.55 -1.12
CA TRP A 34 1.43 17.80 -1.87
C TRP A 34 0.32 18.70 -1.34
N GLN A 35 0.45 19.99 -1.59
CA GLN A 35 -0.54 21.00 -1.24
C GLN A 35 -1.05 21.68 -2.50
N ASP A 36 -2.37 21.86 -2.57
CA ASP A 36 -3.04 22.66 -3.60
C ASP A 36 -4.08 23.60 -2.97
N GLU A 37 -4.85 24.31 -3.81
CA GLU A 37 -5.90 25.24 -3.37
C GLU A 37 -6.98 24.57 -2.50
N GLY A 38 -7.13 23.23 -2.60
CA GLY A 38 -8.06 22.43 -1.82
C GLY A 38 -7.51 21.88 -0.51
N GLY A 39 -6.22 22.05 -0.24
CA GLY A 39 -5.59 21.65 1.03
C GLY A 39 -4.40 20.68 0.84
N SER A 40 -4.08 19.95 1.91
CA SER A 40 -3.00 18.95 1.90
C SER A 40 -3.54 17.59 1.47
N HIS A 41 -2.92 17.02 0.46
CA HIS A 41 -3.24 15.70 -0.07
C HIS A 41 -2.10 14.74 0.18
N TYR A 42 -2.46 13.51 0.52
CA TYR A 42 -1.55 12.43 0.80
C TYR A 42 -1.88 11.25 -0.09
N ALA A 43 -0.87 10.66 -0.73
CA ALA A 43 -1.01 9.38 -1.42
C ALA A 43 0.10 8.43 -0.98
N LEU A 44 -0.26 7.19 -0.68
CA LEU A 44 0.72 6.14 -0.40
C LEU A 44 0.85 5.24 -1.61
N ARG A 45 2.10 5.07 -2.07
CA ARG A 45 2.49 4.10 -3.08
C ARG A 45 3.17 2.90 -2.43
N LEU A 46 2.77 1.72 -2.85
CA LEU A 46 3.29 0.44 -2.40
C LEU A 46 3.98 -0.27 -3.57
N ASP A 47 5.25 -0.64 -3.39
CA ASP A 47 5.99 -1.56 -4.27
C ASP A 47 6.00 -2.93 -3.61
N ILE A 48 5.20 -3.84 -4.15
CA ILE A 48 4.97 -5.18 -3.59
C ILE A 48 5.63 -6.20 -4.51
N ARG A 49 6.48 -7.05 -3.93
CA ARG A 49 7.27 -8.06 -4.64
C ARG A 49 7.02 -9.44 -4.07
N TRP A 50 6.77 -10.40 -4.94
CA TRP A 50 6.71 -11.84 -4.63
C TRP A 50 7.38 -12.63 -5.77
N PRO A 51 7.59 -13.96 -5.64
CA PRO A 51 8.31 -14.72 -6.65
C PRO A 51 7.76 -14.46 -8.06
N GLU A 52 8.66 -14.06 -8.96
CA GLU A 52 8.39 -13.78 -10.39
C GLU A 52 7.41 -12.63 -10.68
N HIS A 53 7.02 -11.85 -9.67
CA HIS A 53 6.04 -10.79 -9.84
C HIS A 53 6.39 -9.53 -9.03
N GLN A 54 6.13 -8.39 -9.64
CA GLN A 54 6.20 -7.09 -9.00
C GLN A 54 4.96 -6.30 -9.40
N THR A 55 4.36 -5.61 -8.43
CA THR A 55 3.28 -4.67 -8.71
C THR A 55 3.48 -3.38 -7.93
N LEU A 56 3.15 -2.28 -8.59
CA LEU A 56 3.10 -0.95 -7.99
C LEU A 56 1.63 -0.60 -7.80
N VAL A 57 1.25 -0.35 -6.55
CA VAL A 57 -0.12 0.01 -6.20
C VAL A 57 -0.10 1.38 -5.54
N SER A 58 -0.93 2.28 -6.04
CA SER A 58 -1.16 3.58 -5.42
C SER A 58 -2.58 3.61 -4.87
N GLY A 59 -2.72 4.02 -3.61
CA GLY A 59 -4.03 4.39 -3.07
C GLY A 59 -4.55 5.68 -3.71
N GLU A 60 -5.85 5.90 -3.58
CA GLU A 60 -6.45 7.21 -3.85
C GLU A 60 -5.87 8.26 -2.90
N ALA A 61 -5.69 9.48 -3.39
CA ALA A 61 -5.29 10.62 -2.57
C ALA A 61 -6.32 10.88 -1.47
N LYS A 62 -5.86 11.20 -0.26
CA LYS A 62 -6.73 11.53 0.88
C LYS A 62 -6.19 12.74 1.62
N ASP A 63 -7.09 13.46 2.28
CA ASP A 63 -6.75 14.64 3.09
C ASP A 63 -6.07 14.28 4.42
N SER A 64 -5.85 12.99 4.68
CA SER A 64 -5.15 12.51 5.87
C SER A 64 -4.11 11.43 5.52
N PRO A 65 -2.93 11.45 6.17
CA PRO A 65 -1.90 10.44 5.93
C PRO A 65 -2.39 9.02 6.21
N LEU A 66 -3.13 8.83 7.31
CA LEU A 66 -3.69 7.52 7.67
C LEU A 66 -4.77 7.06 6.68
N GLY A 67 -5.56 7.99 6.14
CA GLY A 67 -6.51 7.70 5.07
C GLY A 67 -5.80 7.18 3.83
N ALA A 68 -4.70 7.82 3.42
CA ALA A 68 -3.90 7.40 2.27
C ALA A 68 -3.29 6.01 2.46
N VAL A 69 -2.80 5.71 3.67
CA VAL A 69 -2.27 4.38 4.01
C VAL A 69 -3.34 3.30 3.86
N ARG A 70 -4.52 3.51 4.45
CA ARG A 70 -5.64 2.56 4.35
C ARG A 70 -6.07 2.38 2.90
N ALA A 71 -6.20 3.47 2.14
CA ALA A 71 -6.58 3.43 0.73
C ALA A 71 -5.60 2.59 -0.11
N ALA A 72 -4.29 2.75 0.12
CA ALA A 72 -3.27 1.99 -0.59
C ALA A 72 -3.25 0.50 -0.21
N LEU A 73 -3.41 0.17 1.08
CA LEU A 73 -3.49 -1.23 1.54
C LEU A 73 -4.74 -1.93 1.01
N ASP A 74 -5.88 -1.24 0.95
CA ASP A 74 -7.10 -1.79 0.35
C ASP A 74 -7.00 -1.98 -1.16
N ALA A 75 -6.32 -1.06 -1.86
CA ALA A 75 -5.99 -1.24 -3.27
C ALA A 75 -5.06 -2.43 -3.48
N ALA A 76 -4.03 -2.57 -2.64
CA ALA A 76 -3.06 -3.67 -2.71
C ALA A 76 -3.72 -5.03 -2.44
N ARG A 77 -4.60 -5.11 -1.45
CA ARG A 77 -5.39 -6.31 -1.17
C ARG A 77 -6.23 -6.73 -2.38
N ARG A 78 -6.93 -5.77 -3.00
CA ARG A 78 -7.73 -6.04 -4.21
C ARG A 78 -6.85 -6.54 -5.36
N GLN A 79 -5.69 -5.91 -5.58
CA GLN A 79 -4.74 -6.32 -6.62
C GLN A 79 -4.22 -7.75 -6.40
N LEU A 80 -3.87 -8.10 -5.17
CA LEU A 80 -3.39 -9.45 -4.82
C LEU A 80 -4.49 -10.50 -4.95
N GLN A 81 -5.73 -10.17 -4.57
CA GLN A 81 -6.88 -11.06 -4.74
C GLN A 81 -7.18 -11.32 -6.22
N GLN A 82 -7.13 -10.28 -7.06
CA GLN A 82 -7.31 -10.43 -8.51
C GLN A 82 -6.15 -11.19 -9.16
N GLY A 83 -4.90 -10.91 -8.76
CA GLY A 83 -3.72 -11.65 -9.23
C GLY A 83 -3.74 -13.13 -8.84
N ALA A 84 -4.19 -13.45 -7.63
CA ALA A 84 -4.39 -14.84 -7.17
C ALA A 84 -5.48 -15.56 -7.98
N THR A 85 -6.56 -14.86 -8.35
CA THR A 85 -7.61 -15.42 -9.23
C THR A 85 -7.09 -15.71 -10.64
N VAL A 86 -6.21 -14.87 -11.20
CA VAL A 86 -5.61 -15.13 -12.52
C VAL A 86 -4.63 -16.31 -12.49
N MET A 87 -3.92 -16.53 -11.37
CA MET A 87 -3.02 -17.69 -11.20
C MET A 87 -3.76 -19.03 -11.00
N ALA A 88 -5.00 -19.02 -10.50
CA ALA A 88 -5.80 -20.24 -10.28
C ALA A 88 -6.51 -20.77 -11.56
N LEU A 89 -6.44 -20.03 -12.67
CA LEU A 89 -7.15 -20.33 -13.93
C LEU A 89 -6.22 -20.78 -15.08
N ARG A 90 -5.01 -21.24 -14.79
CA ARG A 90 -4.15 -21.91 -15.79
C ARG A 90 -4.36 -23.44 -15.72
N PRO A 91 -5.10 -24.05 -16.68
CA PRO A 91 -5.14 -25.50 -16.87
C PRO A 91 -3.83 -26.05 -17.48
#